data_AF-A0A8S9V3S3-F1
#
_entry.id   AF-A0A8S9V3S3-F1
#
_cell.length_a   1.000
_cell.length_b   1.000
_cell.length_c   1.000
_cell.angle_alpha   90.00
_cell.angle_beta   90.00
_cell.angle_gamma   90.00
#
_symmetry.space_group_name_H-M   'P 1'
#
loop_
_entity.id
_entity.type
_entity.pdbx_description
1 polymer ?
#
loop_
_entity_poly.entity_id
_entity_poly.type
_entity_poly.pdbx_seq_one_letter_code
_entity_poly.pdbx_strand_id
1 'polypeptide(L)'
;MTQRNAELPPGKDLPFYVCGISLAMHPRNPIAPTIHLNYRYFEIEVGKDEQGKPKKIEHRGIGGFFFDNLTDTSEETFQCIRSCANSMLDAYVPILKLRKDMPFTEEQKEWQQIRRGRYVEFNIMYDRGTKFGLLTPGSRVESIMMSLPLTARWEYMHSPKEDSWEGKTYEVLKHPVDWMKVELEP
;
A
#
# COMPACT_ATOMS: atom_id res chain seq x y z
N MET A 1 -4.51 5.53 -14.79
CA MET A 1 -5.28 5.82 -16.03
C MET A 1 -5.08 7.27 -16.45
N THR A 2 -4.03 7.52 -17.24
CA THR A 2 -4.00 8.65 -18.17
C THR A 2 -3.22 8.19 -19.39
N GLN A 3 -3.79 7.19 -20.07
CA GLN A 3 -3.67 7.12 -21.52
C GLN A 3 -4.76 8.07 -22.02
N ARG A 4 -4.41 9.35 -22.22
CA ARG A 4 -5.30 10.29 -22.90
C ARG A 4 -4.79 10.35 -24.34
N ASN A 5 -5.51 9.67 -25.23
CA ASN A 5 -5.44 9.82 -26.69
C ASN A 5 -4.53 8.83 -27.46
N ALA A 6 -4.54 7.54 -27.11
CA ALA A 6 -4.57 6.57 -28.20
C ALA A 6 -6.02 6.60 -28.71
N GLU A 7 -6.25 7.07 -29.94
CA GLU A 7 -7.55 6.95 -30.59
C GLU A 7 -7.82 5.46 -30.80
N LEU A 8 -8.41 4.83 -29.78
CA LEU A 8 -8.91 3.48 -29.91
C LEU A 8 -10.03 3.52 -30.94
N PRO A 9 -9.97 2.70 -32.00
CA PRO A 9 -11.05 2.65 -32.98
C PRO A 9 -12.36 2.34 -32.24
N PRO A 10 -13.41 3.18 -32.38
CA PRO A 10 -14.64 3.00 -31.64
C PRO A 10 -15.25 1.64 -31.95
N GLY A 11 -15.58 0.88 -30.90
CA GLY A 11 -16.28 -0.40 -31.01
C GLY A 11 -15.43 -1.64 -31.22
N LYS A 12 -14.10 -1.59 -31.05
CA LYS A 12 -13.28 -2.81 -30.95
C LYS A 12 -13.03 -3.20 -29.50
N ASP A 13 -13.46 -4.42 -29.15
CA ASP A 13 -13.00 -5.10 -27.94
C ASP A 13 -11.50 -5.36 -28.05
N LEU A 14 -10.75 -4.92 -27.05
CA LEU A 14 -9.33 -5.21 -26.93
C LEU A 14 -9.15 -6.33 -25.91
N PRO A 15 -8.66 -7.52 -26.31
CA PRO A 15 -8.31 -8.54 -25.34
C PRO A 15 -7.19 -8.01 -24.46
N PHE A 16 -7.39 -8.09 -23.15
CA PHE A 16 -6.42 -7.70 -22.15
C PHE A 16 -6.28 -8.82 -21.13
N TYR A 17 -5.09 -8.96 -20.58
CA TYR A 17 -4.79 -9.90 -19.51
C TYR A 17 -4.25 -9.16 -18.29
N VAL A 18 -4.74 -9.56 -17.11
CA VAL A 18 -4.33 -9.00 -15.84
C VAL A 18 -4.13 -10.13 -14.85
N CYS A 19 -2.98 -10.14 -14.21
CA CYS A 19 -2.74 -10.98 -13.04
C CYS A 19 -2.08 -10.17 -11.93
N GLY A 20 -2.18 -10.64 -10.71
CA GLY A 20 -1.53 -9.98 -9.61
C GLY A 20 -1.70 -10.68 -8.28
N ILE A 21 -0.84 -10.32 -7.35
CA ILE A 21 -0.88 -10.74 -5.96
C ILE A 21 -1.09 -9.49 -5.13
N SER A 22 -2.10 -9.53 -4.25
CA SER A 22 -2.36 -8.49 -3.27
C SER A 22 -2.44 -9.10 -1.89
N LEU A 23 -1.77 -8.48 -0.93
CA LEU A 23 -1.76 -8.91 0.46
C LEU A 23 -1.90 -7.68 1.36
N ALA A 24 -2.76 -7.80 2.37
CA ALA A 24 -2.81 -6.88 3.51
C ALA A 24 -2.80 -7.74 4.77
N MET A 25 -1.99 -7.36 5.76
CA MET A 25 -1.93 -8.08 7.03
C MET A 25 -2.01 -7.10 8.18
N HIS A 26 -2.96 -7.33 9.08
CA HIS A 26 -3.22 -6.49 10.25
C HIS A 26 -2.95 -7.27 11.55
N PRO A 27 -1.73 -7.20 12.11
CA PRO A 27 -1.44 -7.85 13.38
C PRO A 27 -2.39 -7.42 14.50
N ARG A 28 -2.70 -8.35 15.42
CA ARG A 28 -3.46 -8.02 16.63
C ARG A 28 -2.66 -7.12 17.57
N ASN A 29 -1.36 -7.35 17.70
CA ASN A 29 -0.50 -6.56 18.58
C ASN A 29 -0.24 -5.16 17.98
N PRO A 30 -0.49 -4.06 18.72
CA PRO A 30 -0.25 -2.69 18.24
C PRO A 30 1.22 -2.40 17.91
N ILE A 31 2.15 -3.14 18.52
CA ILE A 31 3.59 -2.96 18.29
C ILE A 31 4.02 -3.60 16.96
N ALA A 32 3.27 -4.57 16.44
CA ALA A 32 3.54 -5.21 15.16
C ALA A 32 2.88 -4.43 14.01
N PRO A 33 3.65 -3.99 12.99
CA PRO A 33 3.12 -3.09 11.97
C PRO A 33 2.21 -3.81 10.97
N THR A 34 1.19 -3.09 10.49
CA THR A 34 0.41 -3.51 9.32
C THR A 34 1.30 -3.49 8.07
N ILE A 35 1.15 -4.49 7.19
CA ILE A 35 1.79 -4.49 5.88
C ILE A 35 0.77 -4.53 4.75
N HIS A 36 1.18 -4.00 3.60
CA HIS A 36 0.46 -4.05 2.35
C HIS A 36 1.44 -4.34 1.23
N LEU A 37 1.09 -5.29 0.37
CA LEU A 37 1.87 -5.66 -0.79
C LEU A 37 0.95 -5.78 -1.99
N ASN A 38 1.40 -5.26 -3.12
CA ASN A 38 0.66 -5.38 -4.36
C ASN A 38 1.61 -5.47 -5.55
N TYR A 39 1.55 -6.57 -6.28
CA TYR A 39 2.19 -6.75 -7.58
C TYR A 39 1.10 -7.04 -8.60
N ARG A 40 1.08 -6.28 -9.69
CA ARG A 40 0.11 -6.44 -10.78
C ARG A 40 0.85 -6.36 -12.12
N TYR A 41 0.50 -7.27 -13.01
CA TYR A 41 0.89 -7.28 -14.41
C TYR A 41 -0.36 -7.05 -15.24
N PHE A 42 -0.24 -6.18 -16.23
CA PHE A 42 -1.32 -5.80 -17.13
C PHE A 42 -0.77 -5.73 -18.54
N GLU A 43 -1.34 -6.50 -19.45
CA GLU A 43 -1.02 -6.47 -20.87
C GLU A 43 -2.29 -6.26 -21.69
N ILE A 44 -2.18 -5.47 -22.74
CA ILE A 44 -3.18 -5.38 -23.81
C ILE A 44 -2.44 -5.72 -25.09
N GLU A 45 -3.03 -6.55 -25.95
CA GLU A 45 -2.49 -6.77 -27.30
C GLU A 45 -2.76 -5.53 -28.19
N VAL A 46 -2.02 -4.43 -27.98
CA VAL A 46 -2.07 -3.25 -28.87
C VAL A 46 -0.68 -2.59 -28.95
N GLY A 47 -0.28 -2.20 -30.17
CA GLY A 47 1.03 -1.62 -30.52
C GLY A 47 1.44 -0.40 -29.67
N LYS A 48 2.77 -0.21 -29.55
CA LYS A 48 3.45 0.69 -28.59
C LYS A 48 3.36 2.18 -28.91
N ASP A 49 3.27 2.99 -27.85
CA ASP A 49 3.71 4.39 -27.79
C ASP A 49 3.98 4.87 -26.34
N GLU A 50 4.69 5.99 -26.22
CA GLU A 50 5.73 6.25 -25.19
C GLU A 50 5.50 7.50 -24.29
N GLN A 51 5.91 7.35 -23.02
CA GLN A 51 6.22 8.31 -21.93
C GLN A 51 5.12 9.03 -21.09
N GLY A 52 5.31 8.95 -19.76
CA GLY A 52 4.69 9.86 -18.77
C GLY A 52 5.28 9.78 -17.34
N LYS A 53 5.60 10.94 -16.74
CA LYS A 53 6.18 11.14 -15.39
C LYS A 53 5.14 11.16 -14.24
N PRO A 54 5.51 10.83 -12.98
CA PRO A 54 4.58 10.79 -11.84
C PRO A 54 4.37 12.12 -11.09
N LYS A 55 3.25 12.24 -10.37
CA LYS A 55 2.84 13.37 -9.49
C LYS A 55 2.67 12.89 -8.03
N LYS A 56 3.08 13.74 -7.07
CA LYS A 56 3.22 13.51 -5.61
C LYS A 56 1.93 13.06 -4.88
N ILE A 57 2.07 12.15 -3.91
CA ILE A 57 1.01 11.58 -3.04
C ILE A 57 1.56 11.51 -1.58
N GLU A 58 0.73 11.81 -0.57
CA GLU A 58 1.04 11.61 0.87
C GLU A 58 1.04 10.13 1.29
N HIS A 59 1.79 9.79 2.33
CA HIS A 59 2.17 8.41 2.63
C HIS A 59 1.30 7.73 3.72
N ARG A 60 0.89 6.49 3.44
CA ARG A 60 0.02 5.64 4.29
C ARG A 60 0.72 5.05 5.52
N GLY A 61 2.05 4.99 5.49
CA GLY A 61 2.93 4.40 6.50
C GLY A 61 4.37 4.84 6.22
N ILE A 62 5.36 4.18 6.81
CA ILE A 62 6.78 4.57 6.66
C ILE A 62 7.39 4.30 5.27
N GLY A 63 6.62 3.71 4.35
CA GLY A 63 7.01 3.52 2.95
C GLY A 63 7.36 2.08 2.57
N GLY A 64 8.17 1.95 1.51
CA GLY A 64 8.53 0.72 0.82
C GLY A 64 8.81 1.01 -0.66
N PHE A 65 8.87 -0.02 -1.50
CA PHE A 65 8.98 0.14 -2.96
C PHE A 65 7.59 0.32 -3.60
N PHE A 66 7.48 1.26 -4.54
CA PHE A 66 6.28 1.44 -5.36
C PHE A 66 6.68 1.71 -6.80
N PHE A 67 6.14 0.92 -7.72
CA PHE A 67 6.32 1.09 -9.16
C PHE A 67 4.95 1.09 -9.82
N ASP A 68 4.75 1.95 -10.81
CA ASP A 68 3.54 2.00 -11.64
C ASP A 68 3.96 2.32 -13.08
N ASN A 69 3.29 1.72 -14.06
CA ASN A 69 3.61 1.84 -15.50
C ASN A 69 5.04 1.40 -15.89
N LEU A 70 5.55 0.32 -15.30
CA LEU A 70 6.74 -0.37 -15.84
C LEU A 70 6.35 -1.06 -17.16
N THR A 71 6.80 -0.49 -18.28
CA THR A 71 6.53 -1.03 -19.64
C THR A 71 7.63 -1.93 -20.16
N ASP A 72 8.76 -2.03 -19.43
CA ASP A 72 9.82 -2.98 -19.77
C ASP A 72 9.38 -4.39 -19.36
N THR A 73 9.27 -5.27 -20.36
CA THR A 73 8.88 -6.66 -20.19
C THR A 73 10.09 -7.59 -20.29
N SER A 74 11.30 -7.05 -20.15
CA SER A 74 12.53 -7.83 -20.11
C SER A 74 12.52 -8.85 -18.97
N GLU A 75 13.28 -9.94 -19.15
CA GLU A 75 13.47 -10.94 -18.11
C GLU A 75 14.13 -10.31 -16.88
N GLU A 76 15.01 -9.33 -17.07
CA GLU A 76 15.66 -8.57 -16.02
C GLU A 76 14.65 -7.81 -15.15
N THR A 77 13.67 -7.13 -15.76
CA THR A 77 12.60 -6.45 -15.03
C THR A 77 11.71 -7.44 -14.29
N PHE A 78 11.39 -8.59 -14.90
CA PHE A 78 10.66 -9.65 -14.20
C PHE A 78 11.43 -10.19 -12.98
N GLN A 79 12.73 -10.46 -13.13
CA GLN A 79 13.57 -10.93 -12.03
C GLN A 79 13.73 -9.88 -10.93
N CYS A 80 13.79 -8.59 -11.28
CA CYS A 80 13.76 -7.50 -10.31
C CYS A 80 12.46 -7.51 -9.49
N ILE A 81 11.30 -7.56 -10.15
CA ILE A 81 9.98 -7.61 -9.49
C ILE A 81 9.87 -8.87 -8.62
N ARG A 82 10.31 -10.02 -9.11
CA ARG A 82 10.33 -11.28 -8.37
C ARG A 82 11.23 -11.20 -7.14
N SER A 83 12.40 -10.59 -7.26
CA SER A 83 13.33 -10.37 -6.14
C SER A 83 12.72 -9.46 -5.07
N CYS A 84 12.07 -8.36 -5.49
CA CYS A 84 11.30 -7.52 -4.58
C CYS A 84 10.19 -8.32 -3.88
N ALA A 85 9.44 -9.15 -4.61
CA ALA A 85 8.35 -9.94 -4.03
C ALA A 85 8.85 -10.97 -3.02
N ASN A 86 9.95 -11.66 -3.32
CA ASN A 86 10.55 -12.64 -2.42
C ASN A 86 11.11 -12.00 -1.14
N SER A 87 11.75 -10.83 -1.26
CA SER A 87 12.34 -10.15 -0.10
C SER A 87 11.32 -9.59 0.90
N MET A 88 10.04 -9.48 0.52
CA MET A 88 8.99 -8.97 1.40
C MET A 88 8.83 -9.78 2.68
N LEU A 89 8.78 -11.11 2.57
CA LEU A 89 8.61 -11.97 3.75
C LEU A 89 9.88 -11.97 4.59
N ASP A 90 11.05 -11.98 3.95
CA ASP A 90 12.35 -11.91 4.64
C ASP A 90 12.51 -10.61 5.43
N ALA A 91 12.01 -9.49 4.90
CA ALA A 91 12.01 -8.21 5.59
C ALA A 91 10.98 -8.15 6.73
N TYR A 92 9.78 -8.68 6.52
CA TYR A 92 8.68 -8.47 7.45
C TYR A 92 8.56 -9.53 8.56
N VAL A 93 8.80 -10.80 8.25
CA VAL A 93 8.64 -11.90 9.20
C VAL A 93 9.52 -11.73 10.45
N PRO A 94 10.79 -11.28 10.37
CA PRO A 94 11.59 -11.00 11.56
C PRO A 94 10.96 -9.92 12.45
N ILE A 95 10.47 -8.82 11.85
CA ILE A 95 9.80 -7.73 12.57
C ILE A 95 8.54 -8.24 13.27
N LEU A 96 7.74 -9.05 12.58
CA LEU A 96 6.53 -9.64 13.14
C LEU A 96 6.85 -10.58 14.30
N LYS A 97 7.82 -11.49 14.13
CA LYS A 97 8.23 -12.45 15.17
C LYS A 97 8.69 -11.74 16.45
N LEU A 98 9.46 -10.65 16.30
CA LEU A 98 9.92 -9.85 17.44
C LEU A 98 8.79 -9.14 18.17
N ARG A 99 7.79 -8.63 17.42
CA ARG A 99 6.81 -7.67 17.96
C ARG A 99 5.46 -8.26 18.30
N LYS A 100 5.09 -9.43 17.76
CA LYS A 100 3.74 -9.99 17.91
C LYS A 100 3.35 -10.33 19.35
N ASP A 101 4.32 -10.65 20.21
CA ASP A 101 4.09 -11.06 21.61
C ASP A 101 4.54 -9.99 22.63
N MET A 102 4.99 -8.81 22.17
CA MET A 102 5.41 -7.74 23.09
C MET A 102 4.22 -7.25 23.93
N PRO A 103 4.42 -6.94 25.22
CA PRO A 103 3.36 -6.33 26.03
C PRO A 103 3.00 -4.95 25.46
N PHE A 104 1.72 -4.59 25.59
CA PHE A 104 1.21 -3.29 25.16
C PHE A 104 0.17 -2.76 26.15
N THR A 105 -0.01 -1.45 26.15
CA THR A 105 -1.03 -0.77 26.95
C THR A 105 -2.34 -0.61 26.17
N GLU A 106 -3.44 -0.37 26.88
CA GLU A 106 -4.71 -0.04 26.22
C GLU A 106 -4.61 1.24 25.37
N GLU A 107 -3.85 2.25 25.80
CA GLU A 107 -3.60 3.47 25.00
C GLU A 107 -2.93 3.14 23.65
N GLN A 108 -1.93 2.26 23.62
CA GLN A 108 -1.30 1.81 22.38
C GLN A 108 -2.29 1.03 21.50
N LYS A 109 -3.21 0.29 22.13
CA LYS A 109 -4.26 -0.45 21.43
C LYS A 109 -5.28 0.47 20.79
N GLU A 110 -5.69 1.53 21.50
CA GLU A 110 -6.55 2.58 20.98
C GLU A 110 -5.88 3.34 19.83
N TRP A 111 -4.61 3.71 19.98
CA TRP A 111 -3.82 4.33 18.92
C TRP A 111 -3.79 3.46 17.67
N GLN A 112 -3.59 2.15 17.81
CA GLN A 112 -3.68 1.22 16.67
C GLN A 112 -5.03 1.31 15.95
N GLN A 113 -6.15 1.45 16.67
CA GLN A 113 -7.47 1.56 16.04
C GLN A 113 -7.62 2.88 15.26
N ILE A 114 -7.08 3.98 15.79
CA ILE A 114 -7.05 5.29 15.10
C ILE A 114 -6.20 5.21 13.83
N ARG A 115 -5.01 4.58 13.91
CA ARG A 115 -4.15 4.36 12.74
C ARG A 115 -4.80 3.47 11.69
N ARG A 116 -5.56 2.45 12.12
CA ARG A 116 -6.39 1.62 11.23
C ARG A 116 -7.51 2.42 10.57
N GLY A 117 -8.12 3.37 11.26
CA GLY A 117 -9.08 4.32 10.66
C GLY A 117 -8.46 5.09 9.49
N ARG A 118 -7.24 5.62 9.67
CA ARG A 118 -6.48 6.27 8.57
C ARG A 118 -6.16 5.33 7.40
N TYR A 119 -5.87 4.06 7.69
CA TYR A 119 -5.65 3.04 6.67
C TYR A 119 -6.92 2.78 5.83
N VAL A 120 -8.09 2.77 6.47
CA VAL A 120 -9.40 2.63 5.81
C VAL A 120 -9.71 3.87 4.96
N GLU A 121 -9.52 5.07 5.51
CA GLU A 121 -9.69 6.33 4.77
C GLU A 121 -8.87 6.34 3.49
N PHE A 122 -7.60 5.94 3.57
CA PHE A 122 -6.74 5.87 2.39
C PHE A 122 -7.29 4.92 1.33
N ASN A 123 -7.66 3.69 1.71
CA ASN A 123 -8.19 2.70 0.77
C ASN A 123 -9.46 3.19 0.08
N ILE A 124 -10.40 3.78 0.82
CA ILE A 124 -11.69 4.16 0.26
C ILE A 124 -11.57 5.46 -0.54
N MET A 125 -10.81 6.44 -0.05
CA MET A 125 -10.79 7.80 -0.60
C MET A 125 -9.69 8.02 -1.63
N TYR A 126 -8.57 7.30 -1.58
CA TYR A 126 -7.39 7.60 -2.40
C TYR A 126 -6.86 6.42 -3.20
N ASP A 127 -6.99 5.18 -2.73
CA ASP A 127 -6.46 4.02 -3.45
C ASP A 127 -7.18 3.80 -4.78
N ARG A 128 -6.40 3.88 -5.86
CA ARG A 128 -6.92 3.75 -7.23
C ARG A 128 -7.43 2.33 -7.51
N GLY A 129 -6.76 1.31 -6.96
CA GLY A 129 -7.14 -0.08 -7.15
C GLY A 129 -8.51 -0.39 -6.56
N THR A 130 -8.75 0.08 -5.33
CA THR A 130 -10.04 -0.03 -4.64
C THR A 130 -11.15 0.69 -5.40
N LYS A 131 -10.92 1.96 -5.79
CA LYS A 131 -11.90 2.71 -6.59
C LYS A 131 -12.23 2.03 -7.91
N PHE A 132 -11.21 1.60 -8.65
CA PHE A 132 -11.40 0.91 -9.92
C PHE A 132 -12.21 -0.38 -9.74
N GLY A 133 -11.86 -1.20 -8.76
CA GLY A 133 -12.59 -2.43 -8.47
C GLY A 133 -14.06 -2.18 -8.11
N LEU A 134 -14.34 -1.17 -7.27
CA LEU A 134 -15.72 -0.85 -6.87
C LEU A 134 -16.56 -0.29 -8.02
N LEU A 135 -15.93 0.39 -8.98
CA LEU A 135 -16.61 0.97 -10.16
C LEU A 135 -16.74 -0.02 -11.32
N THR A 136 -16.00 -1.13 -11.30
CA THR A 136 -16.00 -2.13 -12.39
C THR A 136 -17.17 -3.11 -12.22
N PRO A 137 -18.14 -3.15 -13.15
CA PRO A 137 -19.28 -4.06 -13.08
C PRO A 137 -18.84 -5.53 -12.93
N GLY A 138 -19.52 -6.29 -12.07
CA GLY A 138 -19.22 -7.71 -11.85
C GLY A 138 -18.01 -7.99 -10.95
N SER A 139 -17.32 -6.96 -10.44
CA SER A 139 -16.21 -7.17 -9.51
C SER A 139 -16.66 -7.76 -8.18
N ARG A 140 -15.82 -8.64 -7.62
CA ARG A 140 -16.06 -9.24 -6.30
C ARG A 140 -15.69 -8.26 -5.19
N VAL A 141 -16.70 -7.57 -4.65
CA VAL A 141 -16.55 -6.57 -3.58
C VAL A 141 -15.79 -7.11 -2.37
N GLU A 142 -16.06 -8.35 -1.95
CA GLU A 142 -15.35 -9.00 -0.84
C GLU A 142 -13.83 -9.05 -1.04
N SER A 143 -13.39 -9.31 -2.28
CA SER A 143 -11.96 -9.37 -2.61
C SER A 143 -11.32 -7.98 -2.59
N ILE A 144 -12.06 -6.95 -2.99
CA ILE A 144 -11.60 -5.55 -2.96
C ILE A 144 -11.46 -5.07 -1.51
N MET A 145 -12.44 -5.39 -0.68
CA MET A 145 -12.51 -4.94 0.71
C MET A 145 -11.70 -5.81 1.67
N MET A 146 -11.09 -6.91 1.20
CA MET A 146 -10.23 -7.79 2.00
C MET A 146 -9.05 -7.06 2.65
N SER A 147 -8.64 -5.93 2.09
CA SER A 147 -7.60 -5.10 2.69
C SER A 147 -8.02 -4.37 3.96
N LEU A 148 -9.31 -4.31 4.31
CA LEU A 148 -9.75 -3.57 5.49
C LEU A 148 -9.48 -4.35 6.78
N PRO A 149 -9.11 -3.67 7.88
CA PRO A 149 -8.89 -4.31 9.16
C PRO A 149 -10.21 -4.78 9.78
N LEU A 150 -10.12 -5.78 10.67
CA LEU A 150 -11.27 -6.28 11.44
C LEU A 150 -11.98 -5.18 12.25
N THR A 151 -11.21 -4.24 12.80
CA THR A 151 -11.71 -3.12 13.60
C THR A 151 -10.90 -1.86 13.30
N ALA A 152 -11.56 -0.70 13.37
CA ALA A 152 -10.97 0.63 13.23
C ALA A 152 -11.77 1.63 14.08
N ARG A 153 -11.16 2.76 14.43
CA ARG A 153 -11.77 3.81 15.26
C ARG A 153 -11.52 5.18 14.63
N TRP A 154 -12.50 6.06 14.76
CA TRP A 154 -12.42 7.47 14.38
C TRP A 154 -12.77 8.33 15.56
N GLU A 155 -11.97 9.36 15.78
CA GLU A 155 -12.17 10.34 16.84
C GLU A 155 -12.04 11.74 16.26
N TYR A 156 -12.96 12.60 16.66
CA TYR A 156 -12.95 13.99 16.23
C TYR A 156 -11.80 14.74 16.91
N MET A 157 -10.97 15.42 16.11
CA MET A 157 -9.83 16.23 16.59
C MET A 157 -8.86 15.52 17.54
N HIS A 158 -8.70 14.21 17.40
CA HIS A 158 -7.68 13.48 18.17
C HIS A 158 -6.27 13.91 17.77
N SER A 159 -5.46 14.26 18.77
CA SER A 159 -4.03 14.57 18.63
C SER A 159 -3.23 13.80 19.68
N PRO A 160 -2.19 13.05 19.29
CA PRO A 160 -1.32 12.38 20.25
C PRO A 160 -0.49 13.40 21.04
N LYS A 161 -0.04 13.03 22.25
CA LYS A 161 0.90 13.85 23.04
C LYS A 161 2.24 13.96 22.30
N GLU A 162 2.84 15.14 22.23
CA GLU A 162 4.03 15.38 21.41
C GLU A 162 5.26 14.57 21.85
N ASP A 163 5.43 14.37 23.16
CA ASP A 163 6.52 13.62 23.79
C ASP A 163 6.31 12.09 23.75
N SER A 164 5.13 11.63 23.33
CA SER A 164 4.77 10.22 23.24
C SER A 164 5.32 9.52 21.99
N TRP A 165 5.27 8.19 22.00
CA TRP A 165 5.65 7.39 20.84
C TRP A 165 4.70 7.61 19.64
N GLU A 166 3.43 7.86 19.94
CA GLU A 166 2.37 8.23 19.00
C GLU A 166 2.66 9.59 18.35
N GLY A 167 3.12 10.57 19.15
CA GLY A 167 3.55 11.89 18.67
C GLY A 167 4.73 11.78 17.72
N LYS A 168 5.79 11.05 18.10
CA LYS A 168 6.94 10.77 17.23
C LYS A 168 6.53 10.09 15.93
N THR A 169 5.64 9.10 16.00
CA THR A 169 5.10 8.41 14.83
C THR A 169 4.33 9.38 13.93
N TYR A 170 3.52 10.25 14.53
CA TYR A 170 2.73 11.25 13.81
C TYR A 170 3.60 12.24 13.04
N GLU A 171 4.69 12.69 13.63
CA GLU A 171 5.64 13.60 12.97
C GLU A 171 6.36 12.94 11.80
N VAL A 172 6.82 11.69 11.93
CA VAL A 172 7.43 10.93 10.82
C VAL A 172 6.44 10.74 9.66
N LEU A 173 5.14 10.61 9.95
CA LEU A 173 4.11 10.45 8.91
C LEU A 173 3.82 11.75 8.15
N LYS A 174 3.89 12.91 8.82
CA LYS A 174 3.81 14.22 8.15
C LYS A 174 5.08 14.55 7.38
N HIS A 175 6.23 14.16 7.94
CA HIS A 175 7.56 14.50 7.46
C HIS A 175 8.39 13.22 7.25
N PRO A 176 8.21 12.53 6.10
CA PRO A 176 8.93 11.31 5.80
C PRO A 176 10.44 11.48 5.90
N VAL A 177 11.11 10.51 6.52
CA VAL A 177 12.56 10.51 6.74
C VAL A 177 13.25 9.52 5.80
N ASP A 178 14.53 9.77 5.54
CA ASP A 178 15.39 8.84 4.81
C ASP A 178 15.92 7.77 5.76
N TRP A 179 15.25 6.62 5.81
CA TRP A 179 15.58 5.51 6.70
C TRP A 179 16.98 4.92 6.49
N MET A 180 17.62 5.15 5.34
CA MET A 180 19.01 4.72 5.10
C MET A 180 20.04 5.62 5.79
N LYS A 181 19.62 6.80 6.26
CA LYS A 181 20.45 7.80 6.93
C LYS A 181 20.09 8.00 8.41
N VAL A 182 19.13 7.24 8.92
CA VAL A 182 18.78 7.27 10.35
C VAL A 182 19.86 6.51 11.11
N GLU A 183 20.60 7.20 11.96
CA GLU A 183 21.45 6.56 12.96
C GLU A 183 20.55 5.88 13.99
N LEU A 184 20.73 4.57 14.19
CA LEU A 184 20.02 3.85 15.23
C LEU A 184 20.70 4.21 16.56
N GLU A 185 19.96 4.86 17.46
CA GLU A 185 20.39 4.92 18.86
C GLU A 185 20.48 3.48 19.39
N PRO A 186 21.57 3.11 20.07
CA PRO A 186 21.84 1.76 20.53
C PRO A 186 20.80 1.22 21.53
#